data_AF-Q4C1V6-F1
#
_entry.id   AF-Q4C1V6-F1
#
_cell.length_a   1.000
_cell.length_b   1.000
_cell.length_c   1.000
_cell.angle_alpha   90.00
_cell.angle_beta   90.00
_cell.angle_gamma   90.00
#
_symmetry.space_group_name_H-M   'P 1'
#
loop_
_entity.id
_entity.type
_entity.pdbx_description
1 polymer ?
#
loop_
_entity_poly.entity_id
_entity_poly.type
_entity_poly.pdbx_seq_one_letter_code
_entity_poly.pdbx_strand_id
1 'polypeptide(L)'
;MISIGKIGEQFVAQWLTSQGWQILHERWRSPWGEIDLIAQQLDINIVIFVEVKTRKTRNWNQDGILAVTPQKQAKIRQTADYFLGEYSQFSNFFCRFDVALVHHQPANHNFSKNSYSVIKIGQPIQWGNYQLTLLDYIEAAF
;
A
#
# COMPACT_ATOMS: atom_id res chain seq x y z
N MET A 1 -14.34 -14.99 1.76
CA MET A 1 -13.48 -14.87 0.56
C MET A 1 -12.68 -13.58 0.71
N ILE A 2 -11.35 -13.61 0.54
CA ILE A 2 -10.50 -12.41 0.66
C ILE A 2 -10.81 -11.47 -0.51
N SER A 3 -11.00 -10.17 -0.25
CA SER A 3 -11.27 -9.19 -1.31
C SER A 3 -10.00 -8.90 -2.10
N ILE A 4 -10.15 -8.47 -3.36
CA ILE A 4 -9.00 -8.10 -4.20
C ILE A 4 -8.20 -6.92 -3.64
N GLY A 5 -8.87 -6.00 -2.93
CA GLY A 5 -8.20 -4.90 -2.22
C GLY A 5 -7.23 -5.43 -1.16
N LYS A 6 -7.69 -6.36 -0.31
CA LYS A 6 -6.84 -6.99 0.71
C LYS A 6 -5.67 -7.78 0.10
N ILE A 7 -5.87 -8.42 -1.05
CA ILE A 7 -4.78 -9.06 -1.79
C ILE A 7 -3.74 -8.03 -2.27
N GLY A 8 -4.20 -6.87 -2.76
CA GLY A 8 -3.31 -5.78 -3.16
C GLY A 8 -2.53 -5.18 -2.00
N GLU A 9 -3.16 -5.02 -0.84
CA GLU A 9 -2.50 -4.56 0.40
C GLU A 9 -1.37 -5.51 0.81
N GLN A 10 -1.64 -6.82 0.83
CA GLN A 10 -0.63 -7.84 1.13
C GLN A 10 0.53 -7.83 0.13
N PHE A 11 0.22 -7.64 -1.15
CA PHE A 11 1.22 -7.56 -2.20
C PHE A 11 2.13 -6.33 -2.02
N VAL A 12 1.57 -5.17 -1.67
CA VAL A 12 2.34 -3.95 -1.36
C VAL A 12 3.14 -4.12 -0.08
N ALA A 13 2.58 -4.73 0.97
CA ALA A 13 3.29 -5.00 2.21
C ALA A 13 4.54 -5.88 1.99
N GLN A 14 4.42 -6.91 1.15
CA GLN A 14 5.55 -7.75 0.78
C GLN A 14 6.60 -6.97 -0.04
N TRP A 15 6.17 -6.09 -0.93
CA TRP A 15 7.08 -5.20 -1.66
C TRP A 15 7.82 -4.25 -0.71
N LEU A 16 7.11 -3.54 0.17
CA LEU A 16 7.70 -2.64 1.18
C LEU A 16 8.72 -3.37 2.06
N THR A 17 8.39 -4.56 2.52
CA THR A 17 9.31 -5.41 3.30
C THR A 17 10.59 -5.72 2.52
N SER A 18 10.47 -6.00 1.21
CA SER A 18 11.64 -6.21 0.35
C SER A 18 12.47 -4.93 0.10
N GLN A 19 11.88 -3.76 0.31
CA GLN A 19 12.56 -2.47 0.25
C GLN A 19 13.15 -2.04 1.61
N GLY A 20 13.05 -2.88 2.65
CA GLY A 20 13.62 -2.61 3.97
C GLY A 20 12.66 -1.95 4.98
N TRP A 21 11.40 -1.73 4.61
CA TRP A 21 10.39 -1.22 5.54
C TRP A 21 9.91 -2.32 6.49
N GLN A 22 9.73 -1.99 7.76
CA GLN A 22 9.07 -2.86 8.72
C GLN A 22 7.58 -2.53 8.77
N ILE A 23 6.73 -3.48 8.38
CA ILE A 23 5.27 -3.34 8.51
C ILE A 23 4.90 -3.34 10.00
N LEU A 24 4.24 -2.28 10.45
CA LEU A 24 3.72 -2.14 11.81
C LEU A 24 2.27 -2.66 11.88
N HIS A 25 1.44 -2.22 10.93
CA HIS A 25 0.04 -2.57 10.86
C HIS A 25 -0.45 -2.72 9.42
N GLU A 26 -1.33 -3.68 9.21
CA GLU A 26 -2.17 -3.79 8.01
C GLU A 26 -3.62 -3.46 8.41
N ARG A 27 -4.24 -2.52 7.70
CA ARG A 27 -5.62 -2.06 7.88
C ARG A 27 -5.91 -1.56 9.29
N TRP A 28 -5.08 -0.65 9.77
CA TRP A 28 -5.27 -0.06 11.08
C TRP A 28 -6.49 0.86 11.09
N ARG A 29 -7.33 0.74 12.13
CA ARG A 29 -8.63 1.41 12.21
C ARG A 29 -8.70 2.28 13.44
N SER A 30 -9.26 3.47 13.27
CA SER A 30 -9.65 4.36 14.36
C SER A 30 -11.11 4.78 14.19
N PRO A 31 -11.70 5.49 15.18
CA PRO A 31 -13.00 6.12 15.01
C PRO A 31 -13.07 7.09 13.82
N TRP A 32 -11.92 7.62 13.38
CA TRP A 32 -11.81 8.61 12.32
C TRP A 32 -11.60 8.00 10.93
N GLY A 33 -11.15 6.75 10.82
CA GLY A 33 -10.87 6.15 9.52
C GLY A 33 -10.11 4.82 9.56
N GLU A 34 -9.56 4.46 8.41
CA GLU A 34 -8.72 3.28 8.20
C GLU A 34 -7.48 3.72 7.40
N ILE A 35 -6.30 3.18 7.74
CA ILE A 35 -5.07 3.29 6.98
C ILE A 35 -4.68 1.88 6.52
N ASP A 36 -4.46 1.71 5.22
CA ASP A 36 -4.27 0.39 4.62
C ASP A 36 -2.96 -0.26 5.09
N LEU A 37 -1.85 0.47 5.10
CA LEU A 37 -0.58 0.01 5.67
C LEU A 37 0.10 1.11 6.48
N ILE A 38 0.68 0.73 7.61
CA ILE A 38 1.58 1.57 8.40
C ILE A 38 2.91 0.84 8.50
N ALA A 39 4.00 1.50 8.13
CA ALA A 39 5.33 0.91 8.19
C ALA A 39 6.36 1.93 8.65
N GLN A 40 7.52 1.44 9.09
CA GLN A 40 8.60 2.28 9.58
C GLN A 40 9.96 1.90 8.99
N GLN A 41 10.88 2.85 9.05
CA GLN A 41 12.30 2.63 8.86
C GLN A 41 13.06 3.32 10.00
N LEU A 42 13.73 2.53 10.84
CA LEU A 42 14.35 3.00 12.09
C LEU A 42 15.66 3.76 11.88
N ASP A 43 16.41 3.42 10.83
CA ASP A 43 17.68 4.06 10.46
C ASP A 43 17.53 5.53 10.07
N ILE A 44 16.39 5.87 9.45
CA ILE A 44 16.06 7.24 9.02
C ILE A 44 14.92 7.89 9.83
N ASN A 45 14.42 7.19 10.87
CA ASN A 45 13.30 7.64 11.72
C ASN A 45 12.09 8.11 10.92
N ILE A 46 11.59 7.28 10.00
CA ILE A 46 10.39 7.58 9.20
C ILE A 46 9.28 6.58 9.51
N VAL A 47 8.05 7.07 9.68
CA VAL A 47 6.82 6.29 9.61
C VAL A 47 6.07 6.69 8.33
N ILE A 48 5.70 5.69 7.54
CA ILE A 48 4.86 5.86 6.35
C ILE A 48 3.44 5.37 6.62
N PHE A 49 2.48 6.14 6.11
CA PHE A 49 1.07 5.79 6.06
C PHE A 49 0.69 5.62 4.59
N VAL A 50 0.40 4.39 4.18
CA VAL A 50 0.23 4.04 2.77
C VAL A 50 -1.23 3.74 2.48
N GLU A 51 -1.77 4.38 1.46
CA GLU A 51 -3.05 4.03 0.84
C GLU A 51 -2.79 3.14 -0.38
N VAL A 52 -3.50 2.01 -0.48
CA VAL A 52 -3.34 1.02 -1.55
C VAL A 52 -4.56 1.05 -2.48
N LYS A 53 -4.31 1.33 -3.76
CA LYS A 53 -5.36 1.33 -4.79
C LYS A 53 -5.24 0.13 -5.70
N THR A 54 -6.12 -0.85 -5.50
CA THR A 54 -6.21 -2.01 -6.39
C THR A 54 -7.30 -1.85 -7.44
N ARG A 55 -6.95 -1.93 -8.73
CA ARG A 55 -7.87 -1.72 -9.88
C ARG A 55 -7.68 -2.77 -10.99
N LYS A 56 -8.72 -2.97 -11.81
CA LYS A 56 -8.67 -3.78 -13.04
C LYS A 56 -8.05 -3.00 -14.21
N THR A 57 -7.46 -3.71 -15.16
CA THR A 57 -6.73 -3.20 -16.34
C THR A 57 -7.43 -2.12 -17.15
N ARG A 58 -8.76 -2.20 -17.28
CA ARG A 58 -9.54 -1.31 -18.17
C ARG A 58 -9.91 0.05 -17.58
N ASN A 59 -9.60 0.32 -16.31
CA ASN A 59 -10.02 1.55 -15.60
C ASN A 59 -8.87 2.51 -15.30
N TRP A 60 -7.77 2.47 -16.07
CA TRP A 60 -6.52 3.16 -15.72
C TRP A 60 -6.44 4.61 -16.22
N ASN A 61 -7.11 4.96 -17.31
CA ASN A 61 -6.79 6.14 -18.13
C ASN A 61 -7.11 7.52 -17.53
N GLN A 62 -7.34 7.68 -16.22
CA GLN A 62 -7.45 9.04 -15.66
C GLN A 62 -7.07 9.27 -14.19
N ASP A 63 -7.11 8.30 -13.27
CA ASP A 63 -7.28 8.69 -11.85
C ASP A 63 -6.29 8.13 -10.79
N GLY A 64 -5.09 7.66 -11.14
CA GLY A 64 -4.15 7.07 -10.16
C GLY A 64 -3.92 7.92 -8.89
N ILE A 65 -3.43 9.15 -9.07
CA ILE A 65 -3.26 10.16 -8.00
C ILE A 65 -4.58 10.90 -7.71
N LEU A 66 -5.39 11.22 -8.74
CA LEU A 66 -6.64 11.96 -8.58
C LEU A 66 -7.68 11.22 -7.71
N ALA A 67 -7.52 9.92 -7.48
CA ALA A 67 -8.37 9.11 -6.62
C ALA A 67 -8.16 9.33 -5.11
N VAL A 68 -7.09 10.00 -4.67
CA VAL A 68 -6.92 10.42 -3.26
C VAL A 68 -7.32 11.88 -3.14
N THR A 69 -8.63 12.10 -3.13
CA THR A 69 -9.21 13.45 -3.06
C THR A 69 -8.76 14.19 -1.80
N PRO A 70 -8.78 15.53 -1.79
CA PRO A 70 -8.41 16.31 -0.60
C PRO A 70 -9.18 15.91 0.66
N GLN A 71 -10.46 15.54 0.54
CA GLN A 71 -11.25 15.03 1.67
C GLN A 71 -10.70 13.70 2.19
N LYS A 72 -10.26 12.80 1.29
CA LYS A 72 -9.64 11.54 1.68
C LYS A 72 -8.28 11.77 2.33
N GLN A 73 -7.46 12.67 1.79
CA GLN A 73 -6.18 13.05 2.39
C GLN A 73 -6.35 13.59 3.81
N ALA A 74 -7.32 14.49 4.03
CA ALA A 74 -7.62 15.03 5.34
C ALA A 74 -8.02 13.92 6.35
N LYS A 75 -8.84 12.96 5.90
CA LYS A 75 -9.24 11.82 6.73
C LYS A 75 -8.07 10.90 7.08
N ILE A 76 -7.16 10.66 6.13
CA ILE A 76 -5.96 9.86 6.37
C ILE A 76 -5.04 10.58 7.36
N ARG A 77 -4.79 11.89 7.19
CA ARG A 77 -4.02 12.70 8.15
C ARG A 77 -4.60 12.64 9.55
N GLN A 78 -5.91 12.86 9.70
CA GLN A 78 -6.58 12.77 11.00
C GLN A 78 -6.46 11.37 11.63
N THR A 79 -6.53 10.33 10.80
CA THR A 79 -6.36 8.94 11.25
C THR A 79 -4.91 8.68 11.70
N ALA A 80 -3.93 9.22 10.98
CA ALA A 80 -2.52 9.13 11.33
C ALA A 80 -2.18 9.92 12.60
N ASP A 81 -2.76 11.10 12.80
CA ASP A 81 -2.60 11.86 14.04
C ASP A 81 -3.10 11.07 15.26
N TYR A 82 -4.23 10.37 15.12
CA TYR A 82 -4.74 9.48 16.16
C TYR A 82 -3.77 8.32 16.43
N PHE A 83 -3.19 7.73 15.38
CA PHE A 83 -2.16 6.69 15.51
C PHE A 83 -0.94 7.21 16.27
N LEU A 84 -0.39 8.35 15.88
CA LEU A 84 0.80 8.92 16.52
C LEU A 84 0.55 9.29 17.99
N GLY A 85 -0.68 9.67 18.34
CA GLY A 85 -1.09 9.88 19.73
C GLY A 85 -1.11 8.61 20.58
N GLU A 86 -1.45 7.46 20.00
CA GLU A 86 -1.44 6.16 20.70
C GLU A 86 -0.02 5.53 20.78
N TYR A 87 0.88 5.91 19.89
CA TYR A 87 2.22 5.30 19.73
C TYR A 87 3.33 6.34 19.94
N SER A 88 3.54 6.74 21.20
CA SER A 88 4.46 7.82 21.58
C SER A 88 5.92 7.60 21.17
N GLN A 89 6.33 6.36 20.87
CA GLN A 89 7.67 6.07 20.35
C GLN A 89 7.96 6.74 18.98
N PHE A 90 6.92 7.16 18.25
CA PHE A 90 7.05 7.86 16.96
C PHE A 90 7.08 9.38 17.09
N SER A 91 7.16 9.94 18.31
CA SER A 91 7.12 11.40 18.52
C SER A 91 8.22 12.18 17.79
N ASN A 92 9.35 11.52 17.50
CA ASN A 92 10.50 12.11 16.82
C ASN A 92 10.68 11.59 15.38
N PHE A 93 9.72 10.83 14.86
CA PHE A 93 9.77 10.29 13.50
C PHE A 93 9.18 11.29 12.51
N PHE A 94 9.78 11.37 11.32
CA PHE A 94 9.13 12.03 10.19
C PHE A 94 7.95 11.18 9.71
N CYS A 95 6.86 11.85 9.37
CA CYS A 95 5.68 11.21 8.82
C CYS A 95 5.61 11.46 7.31
N ARG A 96 5.31 10.42 6.54
CA ARG A 96 5.15 10.51 5.09
C ARG A 96 3.89 9.74 4.66
N PHE A 97 3.11 10.34 3.77
CA PHE A 97 1.89 9.76 3.24
C PHE A 97 2.14 9.27 1.82
N ASP A 98 2.04 7.97 1.61
CA ASP A 98 2.39 7.34 0.34
C ASP A 98 1.15 6.72 -0.32
N VAL A 99 1.22 6.53 -1.64
CA VAL A 99 0.16 5.85 -2.41
C VAL A 99 0.78 4.75 -3.27
N ALA A 100 0.25 3.53 -3.12
CA ALA A 100 0.63 2.39 -3.94
C ALA A 100 -0.47 2.05 -4.95
N LEU A 101 -0.12 1.96 -6.23
CA LEU A 101 -1.06 1.62 -7.29
C LEU A 101 -0.87 0.17 -7.74
N VAL A 102 -1.85 -0.67 -7.44
CA VAL A 102 -1.84 -2.09 -7.79
C VAL A 102 -2.83 -2.36 -8.91
N HIS A 103 -2.33 -3.00 -9.95
CA HIS A 103 -3.15 -3.55 -11.00
C HIS A 103 -3.37 -5.04 -10.78
N HIS A 104 -4.60 -5.50 -11.05
CA HIS A 104 -4.92 -6.92 -11.06
C HIS A 104 -5.67 -7.34 -12.32
N GLN A 105 -5.38 -8.56 -12.77
CA GLN A 105 -6.17 -9.29 -13.76
C GLN A 105 -6.27 -10.77 -13.36
N PRO A 106 -7.24 -11.54 -13.89
CA PRO A 106 -7.26 -12.99 -13.69
C PRO A 106 -5.94 -13.62 -14.16
N ALA A 107 -5.41 -14.59 -13.41
CA ALA A 107 -4.23 -15.32 -13.83
C ALA A 107 -4.54 -16.17 -15.06
N ASN A 108 -3.67 -16.16 -16.06
CA ASN A 108 -3.70 -17.15 -17.13
C ASN A 108 -3.10 -18.46 -16.62
N HIS A 109 -3.81 -19.58 -16.78
CA HIS A 109 -3.38 -20.90 -16.30
C HIS A 109 -2.05 -21.42 -16.90
N ASN A 110 -1.44 -20.69 -17.84
CA ASN A 110 -0.16 -21.03 -18.47
C ASN A 110 1.07 -20.40 -17.78
N PHE A 111 0.90 -19.62 -16.71
CA PHE A 111 2.05 -19.14 -15.95
C PHE A 111 2.59 -20.25 -15.04
N SER A 112 3.85 -20.65 -15.26
CA SER A 112 4.55 -21.50 -14.30
C SER A 112 4.65 -20.74 -12.99
N LYS A 113 4.29 -21.38 -11.87
CA LYS A 113 4.51 -20.88 -10.51
C LYS A 113 5.97 -20.44 -10.39
N ASN A 114 6.24 -19.15 -10.54
CA ASN A 114 7.57 -18.63 -10.31
C ASN A 114 7.72 -18.53 -8.79
N SER A 115 8.36 -19.54 -8.23
CA SER A 115 8.69 -19.63 -6.82
C SER A 115 9.57 -18.42 -6.45
N TYR A 116 9.02 -17.51 -5.63
CA TYR A 116 9.72 -16.38 -5.02
C TYR A 116 10.33 -15.36 -6.00
N SER A 117 9.52 -14.78 -6.88
CA SER A 117 9.94 -13.58 -7.60
C SER A 117 9.89 -12.35 -6.69
N VAL A 118 11.03 -11.69 -6.50
CA VAL A 118 11.12 -10.34 -5.92
C VAL A 118 10.10 -9.44 -6.62
N ILE A 119 9.23 -8.78 -5.86
CA ILE A 119 8.26 -7.84 -6.43
C ILE A 119 9.02 -6.64 -6.97
N LYS A 120 8.83 -6.34 -8.25
CA LYS A 120 9.40 -5.16 -8.91
C LYS A 120 8.28 -4.32 -9.50
N ILE A 121 8.41 -3.00 -9.41
CA ILE A 121 7.48 -2.08 -10.05
C ILE A 121 7.42 -2.37 -11.56
N GLY A 122 6.21 -2.40 -12.10
CA GLY A 122 5.93 -2.72 -13.50
C GLY A 122 5.99 -4.21 -13.89
N GLN A 123 6.45 -5.10 -12.99
CA GLN A 123 6.55 -6.53 -13.29
C GLN A 123 5.34 -7.32 -12.77
N PRO A 124 4.64 -8.08 -13.64
CA PRO A 124 3.54 -8.91 -13.21
C PRO A 124 3.99 -10.16 -12.45
N ILE A 125 3.27 -10.46 -11.36
CA ILE A 125 3.50 -11.62 -10.51
C ILE A 125 2.18 -12.37 -10.34
N GLN A 126 2.25 -13.70 -10.44
CA GLN A 126 1.10 -14.54 -10.15
C GLN A 126 0.89 -14.65 -8.64
N TRP A 127 -0.32 -14.30 -8.20
CA TRP A 127 -0.76 -14.36 -6.81
C TRP A 127 -2.07 -15.14 -6.72
N GLY A 128 -1.97 -16.44 -6.50
CA GLY A 128 -3.13 -17.34 -6.56
C GLY A 128 -3.80 -17.31 -7.93
N ASN A 129 -5.08 -16.87 -7.94
CA ASN A 129 -5.91 -16.78 -9.15
C ASN A 129 -5.80 -15.43 -9.88
N TYR A 130 -4.92 -14.55 -9.42
CA TYR A 130 -4.69 -13.24 -10.01
C TYR A 130 -3.26 -13.10 -10.51
N GLN A 131 -3.07 -12.24 -11.49
CA GLN A 131 -1.80 -11.64 -11.81
C GLN A 131 -1.83 -10.19 -11.31
N LEU A 132 -0.89 -9.84 -10.44
CA LEU A 132 -0.77 -8.53 -9.83
C LEU A 132 0.44 -7.80 -10.39
N THR A 133 0.36 -6.48 -10.48
CA THR A 133 1.49 -5.61 -10.83
C THR A 133 1.45 -4.39 -9.94
N LEU A 134 2.55 -4.08 -9.25
CA LEU A 134 2.72 -2.79 -8.60
C LEU A 134 3.09 -1.82 -9.72
N LEU A 135 2.15 -0.99 -10.14
CA LEU A 135 2.37 -0.09 -11.27
C LEU A 135 3.21 1.12 -10.87
N ASP A 136 2.96 1.64 -9.67
CA ASP A 136 3.67 2.80 -9.15
C ASP A 136 3.62 2.81 -7.62
N TYR A 137 4.61 3.48 -7.03
CA TYR A 137 4.68 3.80 -5.61
C TYR A 137 5.07 5.27 -5.46
N ILE A 138 4.10 6.10 -5.11
CA ILE A 138 4.24 7.55 -5.05
C ILE A 138 4.55 7.92 -3.60
N GLU A 139 5.81 8.31 -3.36
CA GLU A 139 6.25 8.79 -2.06
C GLU A 139 5.78 10.22 -1.81
N ALA A 140 5.45 10.55 -0.55
CA ALA A 140 5.03 11.90 -0.15
C ALA A 140 3.91 12.47 -1.06
N ALA A 141 2.90 11.65 -1.31
CA ALA A 141 1.83 11.94 -2.25
C ALA A 141 0.95 13.14 -1.84
N PHE A 142 0.85 13.43 -0.53
CA PHE A 142 0.07 14.55 0.01
C PHE A 142 0.42 14.95 1.44
#